data_AF-A0A1F8MFS5-F1
#
_entry.id   AF-A0A1F8MFS5-F1
#
_cell.length_a   1.000
_cell.length_b   1.000
_cell.length_c   1.000
_cell.angle_alpha   90.00
_cell.angle_beta   90.00
_cell.angle_gamma   90.00
#
_symmetry.space_group_name_H-M   'P 1'
#
loop_
_entity.id
_entity.type
_entity.pdbx_description
1 polymer ?
#
loop_
_entity_poly.entity_id
_entity_poly.type
_entity_poly.pdbx_seq_one_letter_code
_entity_poly.pdbx_strand_id
1 'polypeptide(L)' 'MIAKKVFTIKQQVVKDLATGLTIEFKAREDGEFRLYLSGSILPLGNREIHFGKEGDYVGAGTWLKGK' A
#
# COMPACT_ATOMS: atom_id res chain seq x y z
N MET A 1 5.36 -23.90 22.11
CA MET A 1 5.14 -23.31 20.77
C MET A 1 4.30 -22.04 20.95
N ILE A 2 4.81 -20.87 20.57
CA ILE A 2 4.03 -19.62 20.65
C ILE A 2 3.17 -19.56 19.38
N ALA A 3 1.86 -19.50 19.51
CA ALA A 3 0.97 -19.32 18.37
C ALA A 3 1.26 -17.96 17.72
N LYS A 4 1.75 -17.96 16.47
CA LYS A 4 1.95 -16.73 15.68
C LYS A 4 0.58 -16.09 15.50
N LYS A 5 0.37 -14.92 16.11
CA LYS A 5 -0.87 -14.16 15.92
C LYS A 5 -0.88 -13.67 14.47
N VAL A 6 -1.77 -14.23 13.65
CA VAL A 6 -1.90 -13.86 12.24
C VAL A 6 -2.74 -12.59 12.17
N PHE A 7 -2.10 -11.49 11.78
CA PHE A 7 -2.80 -10.25 11.47
C PHE A 7 -3.15 -10.25 9.98
N THR A 8 -4.42 -10.03 9.66
CA THR A 8 -4.88 -9.92 8.26
C THR A 8 -5.22 -8.47 7.95
N ILE A 9 -4.57 -7.91 6.94
CA ILE A 9 -4.91 -6.59 6.41
C ILE A 9 -5.88 -6.77 5.24
N LYS A 10 -7.02 -6.09 5.28
CA LYS A 10 -8.01 -6.09 4.18
C LYS A 10 -7.62 -5.04 3.14
N GLN A 11 -8.09 -5.24 1.90
CA GLN A 11 -8.11 -4.15 0.93
C GLN A 11 -8.90 -2.97 1.50
N GLN A 12 -8.31 -1.79 1.45
CA GLN A 12 -8.89 -0.58 2.02
C GLN A 12 -8.35 0.67 1.33
N VAL A 13 -9.18 1.70 1.29
CA VAL A 13 -8.81 3.04 0.81
C VAL A 13 -9.13 4.03 1.92
N VAL A 14 -8.12 4.71 2.40
CA VAL A 14 -8.23 5.77 3.41
C VAL A 14 -7.93 7.10 2.73
N LYS A 15 -8.84 8.06 2.87
CA LYS A 15 -8.68 9.42 2.33
C LYS A 15 -8.56 10.39 3.49
N ASP A 16 -7.43 11.08 3.56
CA ASP A 16 -7.25 12.22 4.43
C ASP A 16 -7.55 13.49 3.64
N LEU A 17 -8.74 14.05 3.88
CA LEU A 17 -9.20 15.24 3.18
C LEU A 17 -8.42 16.50 3.54
N ALA A 18 -7.83 16.56 4.75
CA ALA A 18 -7.10 17.74 5.19
C ALA A 18 -5.79 17.92 4.42
N THR A 19 -5.12 16.81 4.09
CA THR A 19 -3.88 16.83 3.31
C THR A 19 -4.09 16.52 1.85
N GLY A 20 -5.23 15.95 1.47
CA GLY A 20 -5.45 15.41 0.12
C GLY A 20 -4.70 14.10 -0.13
N LEU A 21 -4.16 13.46 0.91
CA LEU A 21 -3.52 12.15 0.83
C LEU A 21 -4.56 11.04 0.71
N THR A 22 -4.32 10.10 -0.19
CA THR A 22 -5.04 8.83 -0.30
C THR A 22 -4.06 7.69 -0.11
N ILE A 23 -4.39 6.80 0.82
CA ILE A 23 -3.66 5.58 1.13
C ILE A 23 -4.53 4.40 0.70
N GLU A 24 -4.02 3.57 -0.21
CA GLU A 24 -4.74 2.40 -0.70
C GLU A 24 -3.90 1.14 -0.47
N PHE A 25 -4.45 0.18 0.26
CA PHE A 25 -3.85 -1.14 0.42
C PHE A 25 -4.59 -2.13 -0.48
N LYS A 26 -3.86 -2.84 -1.35
CA LYS A 26 -4.40 -3.90 -2.21
C LYS A 26 -3.73 -5.23 -1.90
N ALA A 27 -4.55 -6.28 -1.78
CA ALA A 27 -4.10 -7.65 -1.92
C ALA A 27 -4.24 -8.05 -3.38
N ARG A 28 -3.19 -8.64 -3.96
CA ARG A 28 -3.17 -9.10 -5.35
C ARG A 28 -3.49 -10.60 -5.42
N GLU A 29 -3.94 -11.06 -6.58
CA GLU A 29 -4.27 -12.48 -6.80
C GLU A 29 -3.05 -13.39 -6.69
N ASP A 30 -1.85 -12.87 -6.94
CA ASP A 30 -0.57 -13.58 -6.76
C ASP A 30 -0.17 -13.78 -5.28
N GLY A 31 -0.95 -13.23 -4.34
CA GLY A 31 -0.73 -13.30 -2.90
C GLY A 31 0.20 -12.21 -2.36
N GLU A 32 0.68 -11.31 -3.21
CA GLU A 32 1.45 -10.15 -2.78
C GLU A 32 0.54 -8.98 -2.36
N PHE A 33 1.13 -8.02 -1.66
CA PHE A 33 0.41 -6.82 -1.25
C PHE A 33 1.07 -5.57 -1.82
N ARG A 34 0.25 -4.54 -2.03
CA ARG A 34 0.68 -3.22 -2.50
C ARG A 34 0.07 -2.14 -1.64
N LEU A 35 0.90 -1.18 -1.23
CA LEU A 35 0.47 0.06 -0.61
C LEU A 35 0.71 1.19 -1.61
N TYR A 36 -0.35 1.86 -2.01
CA TYR A 36 -0.32 3.02 -2.88
C TYR A 36 -0.54 4.28 -2.05
N LEU A 37 0.32 5.26 -2.25
CA LEU A 37 0.21 6.60 -1.68
C LEU A 37 0.01 7.56 -2.84
N SER A 38 -1.08 8.31 -2.83
CA SER A 38 -1.35 9.29 -3.89
C SER A 38 -1.95 10.57 -3.33
N GLY A 39 -1.71 11.68 -4.00
CA GLY A 39 -2.23 12.99 -3.59
C GLY A 39 -1.27 14.12 -3.93
N SER A 40 -1.81 15.33 -4.08
CA SER A 40 -1.05 16.54 -4.38
C SER A 40 -0.03 16.92 -3.31
N ILE A 41 -0.21 16.42 -2.08
CA ILE A 41 0.72 16.62 -0.96
C ILE A 41 2.05 15.88 -1.14
N LEU A 42 2.13 14.91 -2.07
CA LEU A 42 3.36 14.16 -2.32
C LEU A 42 4.24 14.94 -3.33
N PRO A 43 5.35 15.56 -2.89
CA PRO A 43 6.12 16.49 -3.73
C PRO A 43 6.83 15.82 -4.92
N LEU A 44 7.07 14.50 -4.81
CA LEU A 44 7.77 13.70 -5.81
C LEU A 44 6.83 12.72 -6.54
N GLY A 45 5.52 13.00 -6.49
CA GLY A 45 4.49 12.18 -7.10
C GLY A 45 4.08 10.97 -6.23
N ASN A 46 3.16 10.19 -6.78
CA ASN A 46 2.58 9.04 -6.10
C ASN A 46 3.61 7.94 -5.87
N ARG A 47 3.43 7.17 -4.82
CA ARG A 47 4.33 6.08 -4.43
C ARG A 47 3.60 4.75 -4.41
N GLU A 48 4.34 3.70 -4.69
CA GLU A 48 3.94 2.34 -4.37
C GLU A 48 5.00 1.66 -3.51
N ILE A 49 4.54 0.81 -2.59
CA ILE A 49 5.38 -0.03 -1.75
C ILE A 49 4.89 -1.47 -1.92
N HIS A 50 5.82 -2.38 -2.15
CA HIS A 50 5.57 -3.78 -2.47
C HIS A 50 5.89 -4.63 -1.26
N PHE A 51 4.94 -5.50 -0.90
CA PHE A 51 5.13 -6.48 0.15
C PHE A 51 4.97 -7.89 -0.40
N GLY A 52 5.85 -8.78 0.06
CA GLY A 52 5.79 -10.20 -0.24
C GLY A 52 4.64 -10.89 0.50
N LYS A 53 4.48 -12.18 0.24
CA LYS A 53 3.37 -12.99 0.79
C LYS A 53 3.42 -13.10 2.32
N GLU A 54 4.61 -12.97 2.90
CA GLU A 54 4.83 -12.98 4.34
C GLU A 54 4.69 -11.60 4.98
N GLY A 55 4.35 -10.58 4.19
CA GLY A 55 4.25 -9.18 4.62
C GLY A 55 5.60 -8.46 4.73
N ASP A 56 6.67 -9.08 4.22
CA ASP A 56 8.01 -8.50 4.16
C ASP A 56 8.09 -7.41 3.08
N TYR A 57 8.91 -6.39 3.32
CA TYR A 57 9.17 -5.34 2.33
C TYR A 57 10.02 -5.90 1.17
N VAL A 58 9.51 -5.76 -0.04
CA VAL A 58 10.19 -6.23 -1.28
C VAL A 58 10.77 -5.06 -2.07
N GLY A 59 10.12 -3.90 -2.05
CA GLY A 59 10.58 -2.74 -2.82
C GLY A 59 9.61 -1.57 -2.79
N ALA A 60 10.02 -0.47 -3.41
CA ALA A 60 9.19 0.71 -3.57
C ALA A 60 9.51 1.43 -4.88
N GLY A 61 8.51 2.14 -5.41
CA GLY A 61 8.62 2.84 -6.68
C GLY A 61 7.71 4.05 -6.78
N THR A 62 7.77 4.71 -7.93
CA THR A 62 6.83 5.76 -8.32
C THR A 62 5.61 5.12 -8.95
N TRP A 63 4.43 5.38 -8.40
CA TRP A 63 3.19 4.85 -8.95
C TRP A 63 2.66 5.77 -10.05
N LEU A 64 2.86 5.37 -11.30
CA LEU A 64 2.28 6.05 -12.45
C LEU A 64 0.80 5.67 -12.55
N LYS A 65 -0.07 6.38 -11.82
CA LYS A 65 -1.52 6.22 -11.94
C LYS A 65 -1.88 6.56 -13.39
N GLY A 66 -2.26 5.54 -14.17
CA GLY A 66 -2.67 5.72 -15.56
C GLY A 66 -3.78 6.77 -15.66
N LYS A 67 -3.76 7.56 -16.74
CA LYS A 67 -4.85 8.48 -17.09
C LYS A 67 -6.17 7.71 -17.21
#